data_AF-A0A6A3AP52-F1
#
_entry.id   AF-A0A6A3AP52-F1
#
_cell.length_a   1.000
_cell.length_b   1.000
_cell.length_c   1.000
_cell.angle_alpha   90.00
_cell.angle_beta   90.00
_cell.angle_gamma   90.00
#
_symmetry.space_group_name_H-M   'P 1'
#
loop_
_entity.id
_entity.type
_entity.pdbx_description
1 polymer ?
#
loop_
_entity_poly.entity_id
_entity_poly.type
_entity_poly.pdbx_seq_one_letter_code
_entity_poly.pdbx_strand_id
1 'polypeptide(L)'
;MALSFYPECANDPNNPKWWDHLHCAMSHYKFVLAIENTVTESYVTEKLYYTLDSGAVPIYFGAPNVLDFVPPHSSIDGTKFSSMEELASYVKALANDPVAYAEYHAWRRCGVLGNYAKARAASLDTLPCRLCEVVSTKGGRNARTE
;
A
#
# COMPACT_ATOMS: atom_id res chain seq x y z
N MET A 1 -2.55 18.16 -16.58
CA MET A 1 -3.77 17.54 -16.00
C MET A 1 -3.26 16.55 -14.97
N ALA A 2 -3.16 16.98 -13.70
CA ALA A 2 -2.62 16.15 -12.62
C ALA A 2 -3.60 15.00 -12.37
N LEU A 3 -3.14 13.79 -12.57
CA LEU A 3 -3.94 12.58 -12.47
C LEU A 3 -4.57 12.45 -11.09
N SER A 4 -5.87 12.14 -11.06
CA SER A 4 -6.67 11.81 -9.88
C SER A 4 -6.25 10.46 -9.28
N PHE A 5 -4.97 10.32 -8.91
CA PHE A 5 -4.40 9.12 -8.29
C PHE A 5 -4.47 9.12 -6.77
N TYR A 6 -4.85 10.24 -6.16
CA TYR A 6 -5.11 10.31 -4.74
C TYR A 6 -6.56 9.87 -4.51
N PRO A 7 -6.84 8.93 -3.60
CA PRO A 7 -8.21 8.61 -3.25
C PRO A 7 -8.89 9.90 -2.79
N GLU A 8 -10.05 10.23 -3.37
CA GLU A 8 -10.89 11.27 -2.80
C GLU A 8 -11.30 10.82 -1.41
N CYS A 9 -11.02 11.65 -0.40
CA CYS A 9 -11.47 11.44 0.96
C CYS A 9 -13.00 11.47 1.03
N ALA A 10 -13.64 10.35 0.70
CA ALA A 10 -15.08 10.19 0.83
C ALA A 10 -15.40 9.70 2.24
N ASN A 11 -15.77 10.63 3.12
CA ASN A 11 -16.46 10.25 4.35
C ASN A 11 -17.92 9.99 3.98
N ASP A 12 -18.29 8.75 3.63
CA ASP A 12 -19.70 8.37 3.56
C ASP A 12 -20.22 8.15 5.00
N PRO A 13 -21.03 9.06 5.55
CA PRO A 13 -21.56 8.91 6.90
C PRO A 13 -22.49 7.70 7.06
N ASN A 14 -22.97 7.11 5.95
CA ASN A 14 -23.87 5.96 5.97
C ASN A 14 -23.15 4.61 5.93
N ASN A 15 -21.87 4.57 5.56
CA ASN A 15 -21.08 3.33 5.48
C ASN A 15 -19.60 3.60 5.81
N PRO A 16 -19.30 4.03 7.05
CA PRO A 16 -17.93 4.32 7.44
C PRO A 16 -17.09 3.06 7.37
N LYS A 17 -16.08 3.02 6.49
CA LYS A 17 -15.02 2.00 6.59
C LYS A 17 -13.93 2.53 7.50
N TRP A 18 -13.45 1.69 8.41
CA TRP A 18 -12.40 2.09 9.34
C TRP A 18 -11.09 2.49 8.63
N TRP A 19 -10.83 1.96 7.44
CA TRP A 19 -9.67 2.32 6.62
C TRP A 19 -9.85 3.61 5.83
N ASP A 20 -11.07 4.13 5.62
CA ASP A 20 -11.29 5.37 4.86
C ASP A 20 -10.68 6.57 5.60
N HIS A 21 -10.81 6.57 6.93
CA HIS A 21 -10.14 7.58 7.78
C HIS A 21 -8.61 7.46 7.72
N LEU A 22 -8.08 6.25 7.66
CA LEU A 22 -6.63 6.02 7.63
C LEU A 22 -6.02 6.42 6.28
N HIS A 23 -6.59 5.94 5.16
CA HIS A 23 -6.14 6.34 3.82
C HIS A 23 -6.26 7.85 3.62
N CYS A 24 -7.37 8.44 4.05
CA CYS A 24 -7.53 9.88 3.97
C CYS A 24 -6.48 10.63 4.80
N ALA A 25 -6.26 10.22 6.05
CA ALA A 25 -5.24 10.82 6.90
C ALA A 25 -3.84 10.73 6.26
N MET A 26 -3.46 9.57 5.72
CA MET A 26 -2.17 9.37 5.06
C MET A 26 -2.02 10.20 3.77
N SER A 27 -3.11 10.41 3.03
CA SER A 27 -3.09 11.17 1.76
C SER A 27 -2.65 12.63 1.92
N HIS A 28 -2.73 13.19 3.13
CA HIS A 28 -2.26 14.54 3.44
C HIS A 28 -0.75 14.63 3.64
N TYR A 29 -0.02 13.51 3.60
CA TYR A 29 1.42 13.45 3.83
C TYR A 29 2.16 12.91 2.61
N LYS A 30 3.35 13.46 2.36
CA LYS A 30 4.24 12.95 1.29
C LYS A 30 4.78 11.55 1.61
N PHE A 31 5.03 11.28 2.89
CA PHE A 31 5.66 10.06 3.39
C PHE A 31 4.88 9.51 4.59
N VAL A 32 4.88 8.19 4.72
CA VAL A 32 4.33 7.47 5.88
C VAL A 32 5.34 6.43 6.34
N LEU A 33 5.51 6.29 7.65
CA LEU A 33 6.31 5.20 8.23
C LEU A 33 5.51 3.90 8.17
N ALA A 34 5.96 2.95 7.35
CA ALA A 34 5.37 1.63 7.19
C ALA A 34 6.27 0.58 7.84
N ILE A 35 6.20 0.47 9.17
CA ILE A 35 7.06 -0.41 9.97
C ILE A 35 6.29 -1.68 10.33
N GLU A 36 6.83 -2.84 9.95
CA GLU A 36 6.31 -4.13 10.37
C GLU A 36 6.70 -4.45 11.80
N ASN A 37 5.87 -5.25 12.47
CA ASN A 37 6.13 -5.67 13.85
C ASN A 37 7.40 -6.50 13.99
N THR A 38 7.80 -7.21 12.92
CA THR A 38 9.01 -8.03 12.86
C THR A 38 9.64 -7.97 11.46
N VAL A 39 10.96 -8.12 11.39
CA VAL A 39 11.71 -8.28 10.14
C VAL A 39 11.72 -9.76 9.77
N THR A 40 10.75 -10.16 8.94
CA THR A 40 10.58 -11.56 8.53
C THR A 40 10.38 -11.62 7.01
N GLU A 41 11.02 -12.59 6.35
CA GLU A 41 10.85 -12.82 4.91
C GLU A 41 9.37 -12.97 4.55
N SER A 42 8.94 -12.28 3.50
CA SER A 42 7.57 -12.26 2.99
C SER A 42 6.50 -11.76 3.97
N TYR A 43 6.88 -11.24 5.15
CA TYR A 43 5.96 -10.61 6.08
C TYR A 43 5.70 -9.16 5.70
N VAL A 44 4.78 -8.97 4.75
CA VAL A 44 4.33 -7.66 4.25
C VAL A 44 2.84 -7.50 4.52
N THR A 45 2.48 -6.44 5.23
CA THR A 45 1.11 -6.23 5.73
C THR A 45 0.45 -4.99 5.13
N GLU A 46 -0.74 -4.66 5.64
CA GLU A 46 -1.53 -3.51 5.21
C GLU A 46 -0.79 -2.17 5.32
N LYS A 47 0.19 -2.04 6.23
CA LYS A 47 0.91 -0.77 6.46
C LYS A 47 1.58 -0.27 5.19
N LEU A 48 2.25 -1.17 4.47
CA LEU A 48 2.91 -0.84 3.22
C LEU A 48 1.89 -0.53 2.11
N TYR A 49 0.89 -1.40 1.96
CA TYR A 49 -0.09 -1.30 0.89
C TYR A 49 -1.01 -0.10 1.05
N TYR A 50 -1.52 0.17 2.24
CA TYR A 50 -2.37 1.33 2.52
C TYR A 50 -1.61 2.63 2.31
N THR A 51 -0.31 2.67 2.63
CA THR A 51 0.53 3.83 2.31
C THR A 51 0.57 4.08 0.80
N LEU A 52 0.85 3.03 0.01
CA LEU A 52 0.83 3.13 -1.46
C LEU A 52 -0.55 3.54 -1.97
N ASP A 53 -1.62 2.95 -1.44
CA ASP A 53 -2.99 3.21 -1.89
C ASP A 53 -3.42 4.66 -1.55
N SER A 54 -2.92 5.25 -0.46
CA SER A 54 -3.17 6.65 -0.07
C SER A 54 -2.48 7.70 -0.95
N GLY A 55 -1.52 7.29 -1.77
CA GLY A 55 -0.72 8.19 -2.59
C GLY A 55 0.51 8.78 -1.88
N ALA A 56 0.81 8.34 -0.66
CA ALA A 56 2.07 8.64 0.02
C ALA A 56 3.18 7.65 -0.38
N VAL A 57 4.44 8.04 -0.11
CA VAL A 57 5.62 7.17 -0.29
C VAL A 57 5.94 6.47 1.04
N PRO A 58 5.95 5.13 1.10
CA PRO A 58 6.29 4.41 2.32
C PRO A 58 7.78 4.50 2.63
N ILE A 59 8.10 4.82 3.89
CA ILE A 59 9.39 4.56 4.51
C ILE A 59 9.24 3.22 5.23
N TYR A 60 9.73 2.16 4.61
CA TYR A 60 9.44 0.78 4.97
C TYR A 60 10.55 0.16 5.83
N PHE A 61 10.13 -0.59 6.84
CA PHE A 61 10.99 -1.47 7.63
C PHE A 61 10.26 -2.78 7.85
N GLY A 62 10.77 -3.90 7.33
CA GLY A 62 10.06 -5.18 7.41
C GLY A 62 10.74 -6.26 6.58
N ALA A 63 9.99 -6.91 5.70
CA ALA A 63 10.47 -8.03 4.90
C ALA A 63 11.72 -7.66 4.06
N PRO A 64 12.84 -8.42 4.18
CA PRO A 64 14.04 -8.19 3.37
C PRO A 64 13.83 -8.32 1.86
N ASN A 65 12.80 -9.07 1.45
CA ASN A 65 12.41 -9.30 0.07
C ASN A 65 11.16 -8.48 -0.34
N VAL A 66 10.94 -7.31 0.27
CA VAL A 66 9.77 -6.45 -0.01
C VAL A 66 9.58 -6.14 -1.51
N LEU A 67 10.67 -6.07 -2.27
CA LEU A 67 10.66 -5.80 -3.71
C LEU A 67 9.92 -6.88 -4.53
N ASP A 68 9.71 -8.08 -3.97
CA ASP A 68 8.89 -9.12 -4.61
C ASP A 68 7.40 -8.77 -4.61
N PHE A 69 6.98 -7.83 -3.75
CA PHE A 69 5.57 -7.52 -3.46
C PHE A 69 5.14 -6.11 -3.85
N VAL A 70 6.07 -5.23 -4.18
CA VAL A 70 5.78 -3.83 -4.55
C VAL A 70 6.34 -3.48 -5.91
N PRO A 71 5.80 -2.45 -6.59
CA PRO A 71 6.41 -1.95 -7.81
C PRO A 71 7.85 -1.47 -7.56
N PRO A 72 8.74 -1.56 -8.56
CA PRO A 72 10.10 -1.07 -8.41
C PRO A 72 10.07 0.44 -8.10
N HIS A 73 10.96 0.87 -7.21
CA HIS A 73 11.10 2.27 -6.82
C HIS A 73 9.80 2.90 -6.26
N SER A 74 8.92 2.13 -5.62
CA SER A 74 7.69 2.66 -5.01
C SER A 74 7.80 2.97 -3.51
N SER A 75 8.88 2.57 -2.86
CA SER A 75 9.10 2.70 -1.41
C SER A 75 10.56 2.97 -1.07
N ILE A 76 10.78 3.61 0.06
CA ILE A 76 12.10 3.83 0.65
C ILE A 76 12.34 2.68 1.63
N ASP A 77 13.30 1.80 1.34
CA ASP A 77 13.71 0.74 2.28
C ASP A 77 14.65 1.34 3.33
N GLY A 78 14.12 1.59 4.53
CA GLY A 78 14.86 2.19 5.64
C GLY A 78 16.03 1.33 6.14
N THR A 79 16.04 0.03 5.82
CA THR A 79 17.11 -0.89 6.21
C THR A 79 18.37 -0.75 5.36
N LYS A 80 18.31 -0.01 4.24
CA LYS A 80 19.45 0.21 3.34
C LYS A 80 20.34 1.39 3.71
N PHE A 81 19.94 2.17 4.71
CA PHE A 81 20.71 3.32 5.19
C PHE A 81 21.66 2.90 6.31
N SER A 82 22.83 3.52 6.36
CA SER A 82 23.85 3.23 7.37
C SER A 82 23.47 3.75 8.76
N SER A 83 22.61 4.77 8.83
CA SER A 83 22.06 5.29 10.09
C SER A 83 20.69 5.96 9.91
N MET A 84 20.00 6.21 11.02
CA MET A 84 18.71 6.94 11.00
C MET A 84 18.87 8.41 10.61
N GLU A 85 20.01 9.03 10.93
CA GLU A 85 20.35 10.39 10.51
C GLU A 85 20.53 10.48 9.00
N GLU A 86 21.13 9.46 8.39
CA GLU A 86 21.26 9.37 6.93
C GLU A 86 19.89 9.23 6.26
N LEU A 87 19.05 8.32 6.77
CA LEU A 87 17.67 8.16 6.29
C LEU A 87 16.87 9.47 6.42
N ALA A 88 16.94 10.14 7.58
CA ALA A 88 16.25 11.40 7.80
C ALA A 88 16.74 12.50 6.83
N SER A 89 18.05 12.55 6.59
CA SER A 89 18.65 13.49 5.63
C SER A 89 18.19 13.21 4.20
N TYR A 90 18.13 11.95 3.81
CA TYR A 90 17.61 11.50 2.52
C TYR A 90 16.14 11.88 2.32
N VAL A 91 15.28 11.55 3.29
CA VAL A 91 13.85 11.89 3.23
C VAL A 91 13.64 13.39 3.16
N LYS A 92 14.41 14.18 3.92
CA LYS A 92 14.35 15.65 3.87
C LYS A 92 14.80 16.20 2.51
N ALA A 93 15.85 15.66 1.92
CA ALA A 93 16.29 16.05 0.59
C ALA A 93 15.22 15.73 -0.46
N LEU A 94 14.69 14.50 -0.44
CA LEU A 94 13.63 14.04 -1.35
C LEU A 94 12.35 14.87 -1.20
N ALA A 95 11.97 15.25 0.03
CA ALA A 95 10.82 16.11 0.29
C ALA A 95 10.91 17.49 -0.40
N ASN A 96 12.13 17.97 -0.63
CA ASN A 96 12.43 19.27 -1.24
C ASN A 96 12.76 19.18 -2.74
N ASP A 97 12.75 17.97 -3.32
CA ASP A 97 12.97 17.73 -4.75
C ASP A 97 11.69 17.16 -5.39
N PRO A 98 10.85 18.00 -6.04
CA PRO A 98 9.62 17.55 -6.66
C PRO A 98 9.81 16.53 -7.78
N VAL A 99 10.95 16.57 -8.49
CA VAL A 99 11.23 15.66 -9.60
C VAL A 99 11.59 14.29 -9.05
N ALA A 100 12.55 14.23 -8.12
CA ALA A 100 12.93 12.97 -7.48
C ALA A 100 11.75 12.35 -6.71
N TYR A 101 10.92 13.15 -6.05
CA TYR A 101 9.70 12.65 -5.40
C TYR A 101 8.71 12.07 -6.40
N ALA A 102 8.50 12.71 -7.56
CA ALA A 102 7.56 12.23 -8.58
C ALA A 102 7.98 10.88 -9.19
N GLU A 103 9.27 10.54 -9.19
CA GLU A 103 9.77 9.24 -9.67
C GLU A 103 9.25 8.07 -8.82
N TYR A 104 9.02 8.26 -7.51
CA TYR A 104 8.38 7.26 -6.65
C TYR A 104 6.93 6.92 -7.04
N HIS A 105 6.32 7.74 -7.90
CA HIS A 105 4.98 7.53 -8.43
C HIS A 105 4.97 7.10 -9.91
N ALA A 106 6.14 6.96 -10.55
CA ALA A 106 6.23 6.64 -11.97
C ALA A 106 5.55 5.31 -12.33
N TRP A 107 5.63 4.31 -11.43
CA TRP A 107 4.98 3.01 -11.60
C TRP A 107 3.47 3.09 -11.81
N ARG A 108 2.81 4.14 -11.31
CA ARG A 108 1.34 4.32 -11.45
C ARG A 108 0.92 4.58 -12.89
N ARG A 109 1.82 5.08 -13.74
CA ARG A 109 1.53 5.36 -15.17
C ARG A 109 1.33 4.09 -15.99
N CYS A 110 1.90 2.97 -15.53
CA CYS A 110 1.84 1.69 -16.23
C CYS A 110 0.68 0.79 -15.77
N GLY A 111 -0.16 1.28 -14.84
CA GLY A 111 -1.19 0.48 -14.17
C GLY A 111 -0.64 -0.42 -13.06
N VAL A 112 -1.55 -0.96 -12.23
CA VAL A 112 -1.21 -1.89 -11.15
C VAL A 112 -0.95 -3.27 -11.76
N LEU A 113 0.33 -3.63 -11.94
CA LEU A 113 0.76 -4.87 -12.62
C LEU A 113 1.67 -5.74 -11.73
N GLY A 114 1.88 -6.97 -12.19
CA GLY A 114 2.85 -7.89 -11.58
C GLY A 114 2.44 -8.42 -10.21
N ASN A 115 3.45 -8.70 -9.38
CA ASN A 115 3.22 -9.30 -8.07
C ASN A 115 2.48 -8.37 -7.12
N TYR A 116 2.65 -7.06 -7.22
CA TYR A 116 1.89 -6.09 -6.43
C TYR A 116 0.39 -6.23 -6.69
N ALA A 117 -0.03 -6.31 -7.95
CA ALA A 117 -1.44 -6.53 -8.30
C ALA A 117 -1.97 -7.86 -7.74
N LYS A 118 -1.19 -8.94 -7.86
CA LYS A 118 -1.55 -10.26 -7.32
C LYS A 118 -1.66 -10.24 -5.79
N ALA A 119 -0.72 -9.59 -5.11
CA ALA A 119 -0.70 -9.48 -3.66
C ALA A 119 -1.90 -8.66 -3.15
N ARG A 120 -2.23 -7.54 -3.80
CA ARG A 120 -3.42 -6.75 -3.47
C ARG A 120 -4.71 -7.52 -3.76
N ALA A 121 -4.79 -8.21 -4.89
CA ALA A 121 -5.93 -9.07 -5.23
C ALA A 121 -6.08 -10.27 -4.28
N ALA A 122 -5.03 -10.63 -3.53
CA ALA A 122 -5.06 -11.74 -2.57
C ALA A 122 -5.09 -11.28 -1.09
N SER A 123 -5.21 -9.98 -0.83
CA SER A 123 -5.12 -9.39 0.51
C SER A 123 -6.37 -9.63 1.36
N LEU A 124 -6.29 -9.27 2.64
CA LEU A 124 -7.42 -9.31 3.58
C LEU A 124 -8.59 -8.42 3.12
N ASP A 125 -8.32 -7.32 2.41
CA ASP A 125 -9.36 -6.39 1.93
C ASP A 125 -10.30 -7.06 0.93
N THR A 126 -9.77 -8.00 0.15
CA THR A 126 -10.51 -8.73 -0.89
C THR A 126 -11.01 -10.09 -0.40
N LEU A 127 -10.61 -10.53 0.80
CA LEU A 127 -10.98 -11.83 1.35
C LEU A 127 -12.50 -12.05 1.39
N PRO A 128 -13.34 -11.10 1.86
CA PRO A 128 -14.79 -11.28 1.85
C PRO A 128 -15.34 -11.50 0.44
N CYS A 129 -14.88 -10.72 -0.54
CA CYS A 129 -15.33 -10.83 -1.93
C CYS A 129 -14.93 -12.17 -2.55
N ARG A 130 -13.67 -12.59 -2.37
CA ARG A 130 -13.15 -13.86 -2.86
C ARG A 130 -13.85 -15.05 -2.22
N LEU A 131 -14.12 -14.97 -0.91
CA LEU A 131 -14.89 -15.98 -0.21
C LEU A 131 -16.32 -16.05 -0.74
N CYS A 132 -16.98 -14.90 -0.93
CA CYS A 132 -18.32 -14.82 -1.51
C CYS A 132 -18.36 -15.43 -2.92
N GLU A 133 -17.34 -15.18 -3.75
CA GLU A 133 -17.21 -15.78 -5.08
C GLU A 133 -17.17 -17.31 -4.99
N VAL A 134 -16.29 -17.87 -4.15
CA VAL A 134 -16.20 -19.33 -3.93
C VAL A 134 -17.50 -19.92 -3.35
N VAL A 135 -18.15 -19.23 -2.42
CA VAL A 135 -19.42 -19.69 -1.84
C VAL A 135 -20.54 -19.66 -2.89
N SER A 136 -20.53 -18.67 -3.78
CA SER A 136 -21.52 -18.54 -4.85
C SER A 136 -21.48 -19.71 -5.83
N THR A 137 -20.28 -20.23 -6.14
CA THR A 137 -20.13 -21.42 -7.00
C THR A 137 -20.61 -22.71 -6.34
N LYS A 138 -20.84 -22.71 -5.02
CA LYS A 138 -21.34 -23.86 -4.25
C LYS A 138 -22.84 -23.78 -3.92
N GLY A 139 -23.59 -22.90 -4.59
CA GLY A 139 -25.03 -22.71 -4.35
C GLY A 139 -25.36 -21.54 -3.41
N GLY A 140 -24.36 -20.74 -3.02
CA GLY A 140 -24.56 -19.51 -2.25
C GLY A 140 -25.28 -19.77 -0.93
N ARG A 141 -26.36 -19.00 -0.68
CA ARG A 141 -27.21 -19.18 0.51
C ARG A 141 -28.02 -20.49 0.51
N ASN A 142 -28.08 -21.17 -0.63
CA ASN A 142 -28.80 -22.43 -0.81
C ASN A 142 -27.85 -23.64 -0.90
N ALA A 143 -26.56 -23.44 -0.59
CA ALA A 143 -25.60 -24.52 -0.55
C ALA A 143 -26.08 -25.59 0.44
N ARG A 144 -26.28 -26.82 -0.02
CA ARG A 144 -26.60 -27.95 0.85
C ARG A 144 -25.33 -28.30 1.63
N THR A 145 -25.43 -28.36 2.95
CA THR A 145 -24.37 -28.92 3.79
C THR A 145 -24.33 -30.43 3.53
N GLU A 146 -23.25 -30.91 2.92
CA GLU A 146 -22.91 -32.34 2.89
C GLU A 146 -22.46 -32.82 4.28
#